data_AF-A0A6S7KE44-F1
#
_entry.id   AF-A0A6S7KE44-F1
#
_cell.length_a   1.000
_cell.length_b   1.000
_cell.length_c   1.000
_cell.angle_alpha   90.00
_cell.angle_beta   90.00
_cell.angle_gamma   90.00
#
_symmetry.space_group_name_H-M   'P 1'
#
loop_
_entity.id
_entity.type
_entity.pdbx_description
1 polymer ?
#
loop_
_entity_poly.entity_id
_entity_poly.type
_entity_poly.pdbx_seq_one_letter_code
_entity_poly.pdbx_strand_id
1 'polypeptide(L)'
;MTPFTEDYLVWHHFGKRSTEENKDLVASYRKSLETAFNPFNLGLFVESFSKRTEINMRRPVAGETPTMPSLKCQVLLVAGDYSPHLEDVLLTNSHLDPKCSSLMEVADCGGTPLEEQPAKMAGAFRLFLQGLGYGK
;
A
#
# COMPACT_ATOMS: atom_id res chain seq x y z
N MET A 1 19.17 -13.08 -9.07
CA MET A 1 17.86 -13.04 -8.40
C MET A 1 17.31 -14.46 -8.45
N THR A 2 16.71 -15.00 -7.40
CA THR A 2 15.99 -16.27 -7.57
C THR A 2 14.70 -15.99 -8.33
N PRO A 3 14.24 -16.87 -9.23
CA PRO A 3 12.95 -16.70 -9.92
C PRO A 3 11.80 -16.46 -8.94
N PHE A 4 11.86 -17.10 -7.77
CA PHE A 4 10.90 -16.92 -6.69
C PHE A 4 10.80 -15.47 -6.18
N THR A 5 11.92 -14.79 -5.94
CA THR A 5 11.91 -13.39 -5.44
C THR A 5 11.29 -12.45 -6.46
N GLU A 6 11.58 -12.65 -7.75
CA GLU A 6 11.04 -11.83 -8.82
C GLU A 6 9.52 -12.02 -8.96
N ASP A 7 9.06 -13.27 -9.04
CA ASP A 7 7.64 -13.57 -9.18
C ASP A 7 6.84 -13.14 -7.95
N TYR A 8 7.41 -13.26 -6.75
CA TYR A 8 6.83 -12.71 -5.54
C TYR A 8 6.65 -11.20 -5.64
N LEU A 9 7.68 -10.45 -6.05
CA LEU A 9 7.61 -8.98 -6.13
C LEU A 9 6.61 -8.52 -7.20
N VAL A 10 6.56 -9.18 -8.35
CA VAL A 10 5.59 -8.87 -9.41
C VAL A 10 4.16 -9.12 -8.92
N TRP A 11 3.89 -10.28 -8.31
CA TRP A 11 2.58 -10.54 -7.72
C TRP A 11 2.26 -9.54 -6.60
N HIS A 12 3.21 -9.25 -5.73
CA HIS A 12 3.02 -8.36 -4.59
C HIS A 12 2.69 -6.93 -5.03
N HIS A 13 3.31 -6.46 -6.12
CA HIS A 13 3.12 -5.09 -6.60
C HIS A 13 1.89 -4.94 -7.50
N PHE A 14 1.63 -5.89 -8.40
CA PHE A 14 0.57 -5.75 -9.41
C PHE A 14 -0.69 -6.57 -9.10
N GLY A 15 -0.58 -7.65 -8.33
CA GLY A 15 -1.67 -8.64 -8.22
C GLY A 15 -1.93 -9.38 -9.54
N LYS A 16 -2.96 -10.24 -9.55
CA LYS A 16 -3.26 -11.09 -10.72
C LYS A 16 -3.70 -10.28 -11.93
N ARG A 17 -4.71 -9.42 -11.75
CA ARG A 17 -5.34 -8.67 -12.84
C ARG A 17 -4.36 -7.73 -13.54
N SER A 18 -3.69 -6.86 -12.80
CA SER A 18 -2.75 -5.88 -13.39
C SER A 18 -1.53 -6.55 -14.00
N THR A 19 -1.16 -7.75 -13.54
CA THR A 19 -0.11 -8.56 -14.21
C THR A 19 -0.54 -8.98 -15.62
N GLU A 20 -1.82 -9.27 -15.84
CA GLU A 20 -2.37 -9.71 -17.13
C GLU A 20 -2.72 -8.53 -18.06
N GLU A 21 -3.27 -7.46 -17.49
CA GLU A 21 -3.77 -6.30 -18.23
C GLU A 21 -2.67 -5.28 -18.56
N ASN A 22 -1.75 -5.01 -17.62
CA ASN A 22 -0.76 -3.94 -17.73
C ASN A 22 0.64 -4.49 -18.08
N LYS A 23 0.73 -5.24 -19.19
CA LYS A 23 1.95 -5.94 -19.60
C LYS A 23 3.18 -5.03 -19.75
N ASP A 24 2.98 -3.81 -20.24
CA ASP A 24 4.08 -2.85 -20.42
C ASP A 24 4.65 -2.37 -19.07
N LEU A 25 3.79 -2.11 -18.09
CA LEU A 25 4.20 -1.74 -16.72
C LEU A 25 4.93 -2.91 -16.05
N VAL A 26 4.39 -4.12 -16.18
CA VAL A 26 5.00 -5.34 -15.62
C VAL A 26 6.38 -5.59 -16.24
N ALA A 27 6.49 -5.48 -17.57
CA ALA A 27 7.75 -5.65 -18.28
C ALA A 27 8.78 -4.59 -17.87
N SER A 28 8.35 -3.33 -17.72
CA SER A 28 9.19 -2.24 -17.22
C SER A 28 9.68 -2.52 -15.79
N TYR A 29 8.79 -2.98 -14.91
CA TYR A 29 9.13 -3.31 -13.54
C TYR A 29 10.11 -4.50 -13.45
N ARG A 30 9.88 -5.59 -14.20
CA ARG A 30 10.82 -6.72 -14.27
C ARG A 30 12.21 -6.28 -14.74
N LYS A 31 12.27 -5.46 -15.79
CA LYS A 31 13.53 -4.87 -16.25
C LYS A 31 14.21 -4.01 -15.17
N SER A 32 13.43 -3.26 -14.39
CA SER A 32 13.95 -2.48 -13.25
C SER A 32 14.53 -3.39 -12.17
N LEU A 33 13.86 -4.50 -11.82
CA LEU A 33 14.37 -5.49 -10.86
C LEU A 33 15.73 -6.07 -11.27
N GLU A 34 15.95 -6.26 -12.57
CA GLU A 34 17.22 -6.78 -13.11
C GLU A 34 18.33 -5.73 -13.19
N THR A 35 18.00 -4.48 -13.50
CA THR A 35 18.99 -3.46 -13.89
C THR A 35 19.26 -2.41 -12.82
N ALA A 36 18.28 -2.11 -11.95
CA ALA A 36 18.38 -1.04 -10.96
C ALA A 36 18.77 -1.52 -9.56
N PHE A 37 18.65 -2.83 -9.27
CA PHE A 37 18.83 -3.36 -7.92
C PHE A 37 19.89 -4.46 -7.86
N ASN A 38 20.52 -4.59 -6.69
CA ASN A 38 21.38 -5.73 -6.40
C ASN A 38 20.49 -6.95 -6.04
N PRO A 39 20.55 -8.06 -6.79
CA PRO A 39 19.66 -9.20 -6.58
C PRO A 39 19.81 -9.92 -5.24
N PHE A 40 21.03 -9.91 -4.67
CA PHE A 40 21.29 -10.54 -3.38
C PHE A 40 20.64 -9.73 -2.25
N ASN A 41 20.84 -8.40 -2.27
CA ASN A 41 20.22 -7.51 -1.28
C ASN A 41 18.70 -7.49 -1.38
N LEU A 42 18.15 -7.60 -2.60
CA LEU A 42 16.72 -7.68 -2.81
C LEU A 42 16.12 -8.96 -2.21
N GLY A 43 16.83 -10.09 -2.30
CA GLY A 43 16.46 -11.32 -1.61
C GLY A 43 16.38 -11.15 -0.09
N LEU A 44 17.41 -10.53 0.50
CA LEU A 44 17.43 -10.22 1.94
C LEU A 44 16.29 -9.28 2.35
N PHE A 45 15.96 -8.30 1.52
CA PHE A 45 14.86 -7.37 1.75
C PHE A 45 13.50 -8.09 1.77
N VAL A 46 13.23 -8.96 0.79
CA VAL A 46 11.99 -9.76 0.73
C VAL A 46 11.90 -10.73 1.90
N GLU A 47 13.01 -11.36 2.29
CA GLU A 47 13.06 -12.24 3.45
C GLU A 47 12.73 -11.49 4.74
N SER A 48 13.30 -10.29 4.92
CA SER A 48 13.03 -9.43 6.07
C SER A 48 11.54 -9.04 6.14
N PHE A 49 10.95 -8.63 5.01
CA PHE A 49 9.53 -8.27 4.94
C PHE A 49 8.60 -9.47 5.21
N SER A 50 8.99 -10.66 4.77
CA SER A 50 8.23 -11.90 4.99
C SER A 50 8.24 -12.34 6.46
N LYS A 51 9.29 -11.99 7.21
CA LYS A 51 9.44 -12.27 8.65
C LYS A 51 8.88 -11.16 9.56
N ARG A 52 8.21 -10.14 9.00
CA ARG A 52 7.66 -9.03 9.79
C ARG A 52 6.71 -9.53 10.87
N THR A 53 6.75 -8.88 12.02
CA THR A 53 5.77 -9.09 13.10
C THR A 53 4.55 -8.20 12.87
N GLU A 54 3.44 -8.53 13.53
CA GLU A 54 2.23 -7.73 13.50
C GLU A 54 2.47 -6.30 14.01
N ILE A 55 1.79 -5.34 13.38
CA ILE A 55 1.74 -3.96 13.87
C ILE A 55 0.63 -3.90 14.93
N ASN A 56 1.04 -3.91 16.20
CA ASN A 56 0.13 -3.94 17.34
C ASN A 56 -0.60 -2.60 17.53
N MET A 57 -1.67 -2.41 16.76
CA MET A 57 -2.55 -1.23 16.87
C MET A 57 -4.00 -1.67 17.09
N ARG A 58 -4.74 -0.86 17.85
CA ARG A 58 -6.19 -1.02 17.99
C ARG A 58 -6.90 0.31 17.92
N ARG A 59 -8.14 0.25 17.41
CA ARG A 59 -9.05 1.38 17.38
C ARG A 59 -9.41 1.76 18.82
N PRO A 60 -9.26 3.04 19.21
CA PRO A 60 -9.70 3.49 20.52
C PRO A 60 -11.22 3.42 20.62
N VAL A 61 -11.71 2.92 21.76
CA VAL A 61 -13.15 2.88 22.08
C VAL A 61 -13.47 4.07 22.99
N ALA A 62 -14.51 4.82 22.63
CA ALA A 62 -14.92 5.98 23.41
C ALA A 62 -15.35 5.56 24.82
N GLY A 63 -14.75 6.17 25.84
CA GLY A 63 -15.04 5.86 27.25
C GLY A 63 -14.13 4.78 27.86
N GLU A 64 -13.23 4.18 27.09
CA GLU A 64 -12.27 3.19 27.59
C GLU A 64 -10.83 3.74 27.55
N THR A 65 -10.01 3.33 28.53
CA THR A 65 -8.57 3.60 28.45
C THR A 65 -7.96 2.71 27.37
N PRO A 66 -7.26 3.28 26.36
CA PRO A 66 -6.74 2.51 25.25
C PRO A 66 -5.73 1.48 25.75
N THR A 67 -6.00 0.21 25.46
CA THR A 67 -5.14 -0.92 25.82
C THR A 67 -3.93 -1.08 24.90
N MET A 68 -4.02 -0.53 23.68
CA MET A 68 -2.94 -0.49 22.69
C MET A 68 -2.88 0.86 21.98
N PRO A 69 -1.70 1.27 21.51
CA PRO A 69 -1.55 2.52 20.77
C PRO A 69 -2.26 2.46 19.41
N SER A 70 -2.69 3.61 18.92
CA SER A 70 -3.07 3.82 17.52
C SER A 70 -2.23 4.97 16.96
N LEU A 71 -2.25 5.18 15.64
CA LEU A 71 -1.55 6.29 15.01
C LEU A 71 -2.14 7.62 15.47
N LYS A 72 -1.28 8.56 15.90
CA LYS A 72 -1.67 9.88 16.41
C LYS A 72 -1.69 10.97 15.34
N CYS A 73 -1.33 10.63 14.10
CA CYS A 73 -1.35 11.53 12.95
C CYS A 73 -2.58 11.26 12.09
N GLN A 74 -2.86 12.18 11.16
CA GLN A 74 -3.81 11.93 10.10
C GLN A 74 -3.24 10.90 9.13
N VAL A 75 -4.08 9.94 8.71
CA VAL A 75 -3.70 8.82 7.86
C VAL A 75 -4.68 8.71 6.69
N LEU A 76 -4.15 8.71 5.48
CA LEU A 76 -4.89 8.34 4.27
C LEU A 76 -4.44 6.93 3.85
N LEU A 77 -5.32 5.95 4.03
CA LEU A 77 -5.16 4.61 3.50
C LEU A 77 -5.67 4.56 2.07
N VAL A 78 -4.92 3.93 1.17
CA VAL A 78 -5.28 3.82 -0.24
C VAL A 78 -5.06 2.39 -0.73
N ALA A 79 -6.06 1.84 -1.42
CA ALA A 79 -5.97 0.56 -2.11
C ALA A 79 -6.73 0.63 -3.43
N GLY A 80 -6.23 -0.04 -4.48
CA GLY A 80 -7.03 -0.29 -5.68
C GLY A 80 -7.99 -1.45 -5.48
N ASP A 81 -9.14 -1.41 -6.15
CA ASP A 81 -10.20 -2.44 -6.09
C ASP A 81 -9.67 -3.86 -6.36
N TYR A 82 -8.65 -3.98 -7.21
CA TYR A 82 -8.07 -5.27 -7.62
C TYR A 82 -6.67 -5.52 -7.04
N SER A 83 -6.27 -4.71 -6.04
CA SER A 83 -5.03 -4.90 -5.31
C SER A 83 -5.04 -6.24 -4.56
N PRO A 84 -3.92 -7.00 -4.55
CA PRO A 84 -3.82 -8.20 -3.72
C PRO A 84 -3.89 -7.91 -2.21
N HIS A 85 -3.78 -6.64 -1.81
CA HIS A 85 -3.72 -6.19 -0.41
C HIS A 85 -4.96 -5.42 0.04
N LEU A 86 -6.05 -5.40 -0.74
CA LEU A 86 -7.27 -4.64 -0.39
C LEU A 86 -7.79 -5.02 0.99
N GLU A 87 -7.95 -6.32 1.27
CA GLU A 87 -8.42 -6.83 2.56
C GLU A 87 -7.49 -6.43 3.73
N ASP A 88 -6.18 -6.46 3.51
CA ASP A 88 -5.19 -6.06 4.53
C ASP A 88 -5.30 -4.55 4.84
N VAL A 89 -5.58 -3.73 3.84
CA VAL A 89 -5.81 -2.27 4.00
C VAL A 89 -7.13 -2.01 4.74
N LEU A 90 -8.20 -2.76 4.43
CA LEU A 90 -9.47 -2.69 5.15
C LEU A 90 -9.31 -3.09 6.62
N LEU A 91 -8.58 -4.18 6.88
CA LEU A 91 -8.25 -4.63 8.22
C LEU A 91 -7.44 -3.57 8.97
N THR A 92 -6.45 -2.96 8.32
CA THR A 92 -5.65 -1.87 8.89
C THR A 92 -6.55 -0.68 9.27
N ASN A 93 -7.48 -0.28 8.40
CA ASN A 93 -8.43 0.80 8.68
C ASN A 93 -9.31 0.48 9.90
N SER A 94 -9.70 -0.79 10.08
CA SER A 94 -10.47 -1.24 11.24
C SER A 94 -9.73 -1.04 12.58
N HIS A 95 -8.39 -1.04 12.56
CA HIS A 95 -7.53 -0.84 13.73
C HIS A 95 -7.14 0.63 13.98
N LEU A 96 -7.43 1.54 13.05
CA LEU A 96 -7.15 2.97 13.21
C LEU A 96 -8.32 3.71 13.86
N ASP A 97 -8.03 4.86 14.48
CA ASP A 97 -9.05 5.79 14.98
C ASP A 97 -9.74 6.48 13.78
N PRO A 98 -11.06 6.31 13.61
CA PRO A 98 -11.80 6.91 12.51
C PRO A 98 -11.80 8.45 12.51
N LYS A 99 -11.40 9.10 13.61
CA LYS A 99 -11.23 10.56 13.66
C LYS A 99 -9.97 11.04 12.95
N CYS A 100 -8.98 10.17 12.80
CA CYS A 100 -7.70 10.50 12.16
C CYS A 100 -7.35 9.59 10.98
N SER A 101 -8.24 8.70 10.56
CA SER A 101 -8.04 7.87 9.37
C SER A 101 -9.10 8.13 8.30
N SER A 102 -8.68 8.07 7.04
CA SER A 102 -9.56 8.04 5.88
C SER A 102 -9.12 6.91 4.96
N LEU A 103 -10.08 6.24 4.33
CA LEU A 103 -9.84 5.18 3.36
C LEU A 103 -10.29 5.64 1.98
N MET A 104 -9.45 5.44 0.98
CA MET A 104 -9.75 5.64 -0.41
C MET A 104 -9.55 4.34 -1.18
N GLU A 105 -10.66 3.74 -1.61
CA GLU A 105 -10.65 2.68 -2.61
C GLU A 105 -10.62 3.31 -4.00
N VAL A 106 -9.63 2.94 -4.79
CA VAL A 106 -9.41 3.48 -6.13
C VAL A 106 -10.12 2.59 -7.13
N ALA A 107 -11.26 3.06 -7.61
CA ALA A 107 -12.05 2.35 -8.61
C ALA A 107 -11.26 2.07 -9.89
N ASP A 108 -11.46 0.87 -10.44
CA ASP A 108 -10.80 0.38 -11.66
C ASP A 108 -9.27 0.49 -11.57
N CYS A 109 -8.70 0.05 -10.44
CA CYS A 109 -7.27 0.12 -10.16
C CYS A 109 -6.73 -1.18 -9.57
N GLY A 110 -5.54 -1.57 -10.02
CA GLY A 110 -4.76 -2.66 -9.50
C GLY A 110 -3.93 -2.33 -8.26
N GLY A 111 -2.80 -3.02 -8.13
CA GLY A 111 -1.85 -2.85 -7.02
C GLY A 111 -0.96 -1.60 -7.13
N THR A 112 -1.04 -0.86 -8.25
CA THR A 112 -0.19 0.31 -8.53
C THR A 112 -1.00 1.60 -8.76
N PRO A 113 -1.67 2.17 -7.74
CA PRO A 113 -2.51 3.37 -7.92
C PRO A 113 -1.77 4.62 -8.41
N LEU A 114 -0.48 4.75 -8.10
CA LEU A 114 0.32 5.90 -8.52
C LEU A 114 0.58 5.88 -10.03
N GLU A 115 0.74 4.70 -10.60
CA GLU A 115 1.00 4.46 -12.02
C GLU A 115 -0.30 4.36 -12.82
N GLU A 116 -1.31 3.68 -12.29
CA GLU A 116 -2.58 3.41 -12.99
C GLU A 116 -3.57 4.59 -12.92
N GLN A 117 -3.62 5.28 -11.77
CA GLN A 117 -4.60 6.34 -11.50
C GLN A 117 -3.94 7.61 -10.90
N PRO A 118 -2.87 8.15 -11.50
CA PRO A 118 -2.10 9.27 -10.93
C PRO A 118 -2.96 10.52 -10.67
N ALA A 119 -3.94 10.79 -11.54
CA ALA A 119 -4.83 11.95 -11.38
C ALA A 119 -5.74 11.83 -10.14
N LYS A 120 -6.30 10.64 -9.88
CA LYS A 120 -7.11 10.38 -8.68
C LYS A 120 -6.23 10.49 -7.43
N MET A 121 -5.02 9.93 -7.48
CA MET A 121 -4.04 10.00 -6.39
C MET A 121 -3.61 11.43 -6.06
N ALA A 122 -3.28 12.23 -7.08
CA ALA A 122 -2.92 13.63 -6.89
C ALA A 122 -4.08 14.44 -6.29
N GLY A 123 -5.31 14.19 -6.75
CA GLY A 123 -6.52 14.80 -6.19
C GLY A 123 -6.73 14.47 -4.72
N ALA A 124 -6.63 13.18 -4.36
CA ALA A 124 -6.75 12.71 -2.99
C ALA A 124 -5.65 13.27 -2.07
N PHE A 125 -4.40 13.26 -2.54
CA PHE A 125 -3.27 13.81 -1.79
C PHE A 125 -3.44 15.31 -1.54
N ARG A 126 -3.90 16.07 -2.54
CA ARG A 126 -4.22 17.50 -2.37
C ARG A 126 -5.30 17.72 -1.31
N LEU A 127 -6.40 16.97 -1.36
CA LEU A 127 -7.49 17.08 -0.38
C LEU A 127 -7.02 16.71 1.04
N PHE A 128 -6.17 15.69 1.17
CA PHE A 128 -5.56 15.30 2.43
C PHE A 128 -4.70 16.43 3.02
N LEU A 129 -3.84 17.05 2.20
CA LEU A 129 -3.03 18.19 2.62
C LEU A 129 -3.88 19.42 2.99
N GLN A 130 -4.97 19.68 2.25
CA GLN A 130 -5.91 20.75 2.59
C GLN A 130 -6.61 20.50 3.92
N GLY A 131 -6.97 19.24 4.23
CA GLY A 131 -7.52 18.84 5.53
C GLY A 131 -6.54 19.07 6.70
N LEU A 132 -5.24 19.04 6.42
CA LEU A 132 -4.18 19.39 7.38
C LEU A 132 -3.93 20.91 7.50
N GLY A 133 -4.57 21.72 6.66
CA GLY A 133 -4.40 23.17 6.63
C GLY A 133 -3.25 23.67 5.76
N TYR A 134 -2.64 22.79 4.94
CA TYR A 134 -1.63 23.19 3.95
C TYR A 134 -2.29 23.63 2.63
N GLY A 135 -1.59 24.46 1.84
CA GLY A 135 -2.06 24.87 0.52
C GLY A 135 -3.28 25.79 0.54
N LYS A 136 -3.33 26.70 1.53
CA LYS A 136 -4.16 27.91 1.45
C LYS A 136 -3.70 28.82 0.31
#